data_AF-A0A1L5J5X1-F1
#
_entry.id   AF-A0A1L5J5X1-F1
#
_cell.length_a   1.000
_cell.length_b   1.000
_cell.length_c   1.000
_cell.angle_alpha   90.00
_cell.angle_beta   90.00
_cell.angle_gamma   90.00
#
_symmetry.space_group_name_H-M   'P 1'
#
loop_
_entity.id
_entity.type
_entity.pdbx_description
1 polymer ?
#
loop_
_entity_poly.entity_id
_entity_poly.type
_entity_poly.pdbx_seq_one_letter_code
_entity_poly.pdbx_strand_id
1 'polypeptide(L)'
;ALDFVDVVSALGADPKATAELAQSLSSWPKASPGYFADMQKKLKTFVEAGQLGIFAKAYWGHPAYKLPPEANLMAVTHYIEALEWQRDVVKLHAVFGGKNPHPMFLVGGTPNPIDLESDSAVNAKKLALVQSIIDQMRTFVDQVYVPDTLAVAGFYPEWFERGEGLGNFLVVGDFPSAEAGSDLRDPMSWWIPPGAILGRNLDEVHEVDLRADSEIQEFVSHSWYEYEEGKDK
;
A
#
# COMPACT_ATOMS: atom_id res chain seq x y z
N ALA A 1 -3.66 -8.90 3.26
CA ALA A 1 -4.64 -8.87 4.37
C ALA A 1 -5.26 -10.24 4.61
N LEU A 2 -5.89 -10.88 3.61
CA LEU A 2 -6.61 -12.15 3.80
C LEU A 2 -5.75 -13.36 4.23
N ASP A 3 -4.42 -13.27 4.15
CA ASP A 3 -3.52 -14.28 4.74
C ASP A 3 -3.47 -14.21 6.28
N PHE A 4 -3.88 -13.08 6.88
CA PHE A 4 -3.85 -12.83 8.33
C PHE A 4 -5.25 -12.66 8.93
N VAL A 5 -6.25 -12.35 8.10
CA VAL A 5 -7.63 -12.06 8.51
C VAL A 5 -8.55 -13.20 8.09
N ASP A 6 -9.21 -13.82 9.07
CA ASP A 6 -10.21 -14.86 8.83
C ASP A 6 -11.61 -14.23 8.67
N VAL A 7 -12.09 -14.20 7.44
CA VAL A 7 -13.38 -13.59 7.07
C VAL A 7 -14.57 -14.34 7.69
N VAL A 8 -14.48 -15.66 7.87
CA VAL A 8 -15.55 -16.45 8.48
C VAL A 8 -15.57 -16.23 9.99
N SER A 9 -14.40 -16.11 10.62
CA SER A 9 -14.28 -15.79 12.06
C SER A 9 -14.97 -14.47 12.41
N ALA A 10 -14.92 -13.45 11.54
CA ALA A 10 -15.58 -12.15 11.72
C ALA A 10 -17.11 -12.26 11.95
N LEU A 11 -17.76 -13.33 11.46
CA LEU A 11 -19.19 -13.58 11.68
C LEU A 11 -19.53 -13.87 13.15
N GLY A 12 -18.55 -14.28 13.94
CA GLY A 12 -18.69 -14.58 15.37
C GLY A 12 -18.35 -13.40 16.29
N ALA A 13 -17.97 -12.25 15.74
CA ALA A 13 -17.55 -11.09 16.53
C ALA A 13 -18.71 -10.42 17.28
N ASP A 14 -18.45 -9.83 18.44
CA ASP A 14 -19.33 -8.84 19.06
C ASP A 14 -19.07 -7.45 18.43
N PRO A 15 -20.06 -6.84 17.73
CA PRO A 15 -19.88 -5.50 17.16
C PRO A 15 -19.54 -4.42 18.18
N LYS A 16 -19.99 -4.55 19.43
CA LYS A 16 -19.65 -3.59 20.48
C LYS A 16 -18.19 -3.72 20.89
N ALA A 17 -17.72 -4.93 21.15
CA ALA A 17 -16.30 -5.18 21.45
C ALA A 17 -15.38 -4.79 20.26
N THR A 18 -15.85 -5.01 19.03
CA THR A 18 -15.16 -4.56 17.81
C THR A 18 -15.04 -3.03 17.76
N ALA A 19 -16.10 -2.31 18.11
CA ALA A 19 -16.08 -0.85 18.19
C ALA A 19 -15.13 -0.35 19.28
N GLU A 20 -15.16 -0.96 20.47
CA GLU A 20 -14.24 -0.63 21.56
C GLU A 20 -12.77 -0.86 21.16
N LEU A 21 -12.48 -1.97 20.47
CA LEU A 21 -11.16 -2.26 19.91
C LEU A 21 -10.74 -1.18 18.90
N ALA A 22 -11.56 -0.91 17.88
CA ALA A 22 -11.25 0.08 16.85
C ALA A 22 -10.99 1.49 17.43
N GLN A 23 -11.82 1.92 18.38
CA GLN A 23 -11.69 3.20 19.07
C GLN A 23 -10.46 3.28 19.99
N SER A 24 -10.01 2.13 20.53
CA SER A 24 -8.78 2.08 21.33
C SER A 24 -7.51 2.23 20.49
N LEU A 25 -7.57 1.88 19.20
CA LEU A 25 -6.43 1.88 18.27
C LEU A 25 -6.32 3.17 17.47
N SER A 26 -7.44 3.86 17.22
CA SER A 26 -7.48 4.98 16.28
C SER A 26 -8.63 5.95 16.55
N SER A 27 -8.47 7.19 16.07
CA SER A 27 -9.53 8.20 16.01
C SER A 27 -10.40 8.11 14.75
N TRP A 28 -10.32 7.03 13.98
CA TRP A 28 -11.14 6.84 12.78
C TRP A 28 -12.64 6.94 13.11
N PRO A 29 -13.41 7.83 12.45
CA PRO A 29 -14.77 8.15 12.90
C PRO A 29 -15.79 7.03 12.67
N LYS A 30 -15.56 6.12 11.72
CA LYS A 30 -16.49 5.01 11.43
C LYS A 30 -16.20 3.80 12.31
N ALA A 31 -16.30 3.99 13.62
CA ALA A 31 -15.99 2.97 14.62
C ALA A 31 -17.16 2.76 15.61
N SER A 32 -18.41 2.92 15.18
CA SER A 32 -19.56 2.74 16.06
C SER A 32 -20.01 1.26 16.13
N PRO A 33 -20.60 0.79 17.25
CA PRO A 33 -21.13 -0.57 17.34
C PRO A 33 -22.17 -0.88 16.26
N GLY A 34 -23.02 0.11 15.93
CA GLY A 34 -24.03 -0.04 14.87
C GLY A 34 -23.39 -0.21 13.48
N TYR A 35 -22.31 0.52 13.20
CA TYR A 35 -21.59 0.38 11.93
C TYR A 35 -20.99 -1.01 11.77
N PHE A 36 -20.31 -1.53 12.80
CA PHE A 36 -19.77 -2.89 12.76
C PHE A 36 -20.87 -3.96 12.70
N ALA A 37 -22.03 -3.74 13.34
CA ALA A 37 -23.17 -4.65 13.25
C ALA A 37 -23.73 -4.70 11.82
N ASP A 38 -23.85 -3.56 11.14
CA ASP A 38 -24.29 -3.47 9.76
C ASP A 38 -23.29 -4.13 8.80
N MET A 39 -21.98 -3.94 9.03
CA MET A 39 -20.92 -4.57 8.25
C MET A 39 -20.88 -6.08 8.44
N GLN A 40 -21.01 -6.55 9.69
CA GLN A 40 -21.12 -7.97 10.00
C GLN A 40 -22.37 -8.58 9.35
N LYS A 41 -23.51 -7.90 9.42
CA LYS A 41 -24.74 -8.34 8.76
C LYS A 41 -24.58 -8.44 7.25
N LYS A 42 -23.96 -7.45 6.62
CA LYS A 42 -23.65 -7.46 5.18
C LYS A 42 -22.78 -8.67 4.82
N LEU A 43 -21.73 -8.93 5.61
CA LEU A 43 -20.86 -10.09 5.42
C LEU A 43 -21.61 -11.41 5.61
N LYS A 44 -22.43 -11.51 6.67
CA LYS A 44 -23.25 -12.67 6.97
C LYS A 44 -24.21 -12.99 5.84
N THR A 45 -24.95 -12.00 5.34
CA THR A 45 -25.85 -12.17 4.20
C THR A 45 -25.10 -12.64 2.94
N PHE A 46 -23.90 -12.12 2.69
CA PHE A 46 -23.07 -12.57 1.57
C PHE A 46 -22.65 -14.04 1.71
N VAL A 47 -22.24 -14.46 2.91
CA VAL A 47 -21.84 -15.84 3.20
C VAL A 47 -23.03 -16.80 3.12
N GLU A 48 -24.16 -16.44 3.73
CA GLU A 48 -25.39 -17.26 3.75
C GLU A 48 -26.03 -17.42 2.36
N ALA A 49 -25.78 -16.49 1.43
CA ALA A 49 -26.21 -16.61 0.04
C ALA A 49 -25.53 -17.77 -0.71
N GLY A 50 -24.46 -18.36 -0.16
CA GLY A 50 -23.75 -19.50 -0.76
C GLY A 50 -22.90 -19.15 -1.98
N GLN A 51 -22.91 -17.89 -2.42
CA GLN A 51 -22.14 -17.36 -3.55
C GLN A 51 -20.91 -16.58 -3.04
N LEU A 52 -19.98 -17.30 -2.42
CA LEU A 52 -18.83 -16.71 -1.71
C LEU A 52 -17.82 -15.97 -2.61
N GLY A 53 -17.91 -16.09 -3.93
CA GLY A 53 -17.05 -15.37 -4.87
C GLY A 53 -15.57 -15.56 -4.55
N ILE A 54 -14.86 -14.45 -4.34
CA ILE A 54 -13.42 -14.43 -3.99
C ILE A 54 -13.11 -15.10 -2.63
N PHE A 55 -14.11 -15.35 -1.79
CA PHE A 55 -13.95 -16.05 -0.50
C PHE A 55 -14.23 -17.55 -0.59
N ALA A 56 -14.62 -18.08 -1.75
CA ALA A 56 -14.88 -19.50 -1.93
C ALA A 56 -13.58 -20.32 -1.87
N LYS A 57 -13.59 -21.45 -1.15
CA LYS A 57 -12.46 -22.41 -1.06
C LYS A 57 -11.12 -21.80 -0.57
N ALA A 58 -11.21 -20.73 0.21
CA ALA A 58 -10.05 -20.17 0.90
C ALA A 58 -9.78 -20.89 2.23
N TYR A 59 -8.77 -20.43 2.97
CA TYR A 59 -8.18 -21.14 4.11
C TYR A 59 -8.87 -20.90 5.46
N TRP A 60 -10.13 -20.47 5.47
CA TRP A 60 -10.85 -20.08 6.69
C TRP A 60 -10.82 -21.18 7.77
N GLY A 61 -10.57 -20.80 9.02
CA GLY A 61 -10.38 -21.71 10.15
C GLY A 61 -9.01 -22.37 10.24
N HIS A 62 -8.08 -22.08 9.33
CA HIS A 62 -6.72 -22.60 9.40
C HIS A 62 -6.02 -22.15 10.71
N PRO A 63 -5.28 -23.04 11.41
CA PRO A 63 -4.68 -22.74 12.72
C PRO A 63 -3.62 -21.64 12.71
N ALA A 64 -3.17 -21.22 11.51
CA ALA A 64 -2.29 -20.06 11.37
C ALA A 64 -3.02 -18.73 11.55
N TYR A 65 -4.35 -18.64 11.41
CA TYR A 65 -5.08 -17.43 11.77
C TYR A 65 -5.10 -17.27 13.30
N LYS A 66 -4.68 -16.10 13.79
CA LYS A 66 -4.55 -15.79 15.23
C LYS A 66 -5.43 -14.65 15.71
N LEU A 67 -5.97 -13.85 14.80
CA LEU A 67 -6.82 -12.73 15.15
C LEU A 67 -8.12 -13.20 15.83
N PRO A 68 -8.56 -12.55 16.93
CA PRO A 68 -9.88 -12.77 17.48
C PRO A 68 -10.97 -12.31 16.50
N PRO A 69 -12.22 -12.81 16.63
CA PRO A 69 -13.33 -12.40 15.79
C PRO A 69 -13.49 -10.88 15.65
N GLU A 70 -13.32 -10.12 16.74
CA GLU A 70 -13.43 -8.66 16.76
C GLU A 70 -12.38 -7.99 15.87
N ALA A 71 -11.12 -8.43 15.94
CA ALA A 71 -10.06 -7.91 15.07
C ALA A 71 -10.28 -8.31 13.61
N ASN A 72 -10.82 -9.51 13.36
CA ASN A 72 -11.20 -9.92 12.01
C ASN A 72 -12.33 -9.04 11.44
N LEU A 73 -13.38 -8.75 12.22
CA LEU A 73 -14.48 -7.89 11.78
C LEU A 73 -14.02 -6.45 11.52
N MET A 74 -13.15 -5.92 12.38
CA MET A 74 -12.51 -4.62 12.16
C MET A 74 -11.73 -4.60 10.83
N ALA A 75 -10.84 -5.56 10.63
CA ALA A 75 -9.99 -5.62 9.43
C ALA A 75 -10.77 -5.87 8.14
N VAL A 76 -11.83 -6.71 8.16
CA VAL A 76 -12.72 -6.90 7.01
C VAL A 76 -13.51 -5.62 6.70
N THR A 77 -13.93 -4.90 7.74
CA THR A 77 -14.61 -3.61 7.57
C THR A 77 -13.68 -2.60 6.89
N HIS A 78 -12.46 -2.43 7.42
CA HIS A 78 -11.44 -1.55 6.83
C HIS A 78 -10.98 -2.00 5.43
N TYR A 79 -10.98 -3.30 5.13
CA TYR A 79 -10.74 -3.81 3.77
C TYR A 79 -11.79 -3.28 2.78
N ILE A 80 -13.07 -3.30 3.14
CA ILE A 80 -14.16 -2.79 2.30
C ILE A 80 -14.04 -1.26 2.17
N GLU A 81 -13.73 -0.56 3.27
CA GLU A 81 -13.48 0.88 3.24
C GLU A 81 -12.30 1.26 2.33
N ALA A 82 -11.21 0.49 2.39
CA ALA A 82 -10.02 0.70 1.56
C ALA A 82 -10.34 0.53 0.07
N LEU A 83 -11.21 -0.41 -0.30
CA LEU A 83 -11.68 -0.59 -1.69
C LEU A 83 -12.47 0.62 -2.20
N GLU A 84 -13.22 1.30 -1.34
CA GLU A 84 -13.93 2.53 -1.72
C GLU A 84 -12.96 3.72 -1.77
N TRP A 85 -12.13 3.88 -0.75
CA TRP A 85 -11.15 4.96 -0.60
C TRP A 85 -10.14 4.99 -1.76
N GLN A 86 -9.60 3.83 -2.17
CA GLN A 86 -8.56 3.77 -3.21
C GLN A 86 -9.04 4.35 -4.56
N ARG A 87 -10.33 4.19 -4.89
CA ARG A 87 -10.93 4.75 -6.11
C ARG A 87 -10.95 6.28 -6.06
N ASP A 88 -11.18 6.84 -4.89
CA ASP A 88 -11.37 8.28 -4.75
C ASP A 88 -10.03 9.02 -4.73
N VAL A 89 -9.00 8.45 -4.13
CA VAL A 89 -7.68 9.09 -4.06
C VAL A 89 -6.92 9.07 -5.39
N VAL A 90 -7.16 8.08 -6.26
CA VAL A 90 -6.54 8.06 -7.60
C VAL A 90 -7.04 9.15 -8.55
N LYS A 91 -8.09 9.90 -8.18
CA LYS A 91 -8.52 11.09 -8.91
C LYS A 91 -7.41 12.14 -9.00
N LEU A 92 -6.43 12.12 -8.09
CA LEU A 92 -5.22 12.95 -8.18
C LEU A 92 -4.49 12.72 -9.51
N HIS A 93 -4.32 11.46 -9.92
CA HIS A 93 -3.72 11.13 -11.22
C HIS A 93 -4.59 11.62 -12.38
N ALA A 94 -5.93 11.57 -12.24
CA ALA A 94 -6.82 12.08 -13.28
C ALA A 94 -6.71 13.61 -13.46
N VAL A 95 -6.46 14.37 -12.38
CA VAL A 95 -6.22 15.82 -12.46
C VAL A 95 -4.94 16.15 -13.23
N PHE A 96 -3.84 15.42 -12.98
CA PHE A 96 -2.51 15.71 -13.57
C PHE A 96 -2.11 14.80 -14.75
N GLY A 97 -2.93 13.84 -15.12
CA GLY A 97 -2.60 12.82 -16.12
C GLY A 97 -3.81 12.33 -16.93
N GLY A 98 -4.98 12.95 -16.73
CA GLY A 98 -6.22 12.69 -17.47
C GLY A 98 -6.98 11.42 -17.06
N LYS A 99 -6.30 10.38 -16.57
CA LYS A 99 -6.93 9.11 -16.17
C LYS A 99 -6.10 8.30 -15.17
N ASN A 100 -6.75 7.31 -14.57
CA ASN A 100 -6.12 6.23 -13.81
C ASN A 100 -6.92 4.93 -14.05
N PRO A 101 -6.27 3.77 -14.29
CA PRO A 101 -4.83 3.55 -14.48
C PRO A 101 -4.25 4.18 -15.75
N HIS A 102 -2.91 4.17 -15.88
CA HIS A 102 -2.13 4.72 -17.01
C HIS A 102 -2.34 6.23 -17.27
N PRO A 103 -1.94 7.12 -16.34
CA PRO A 103 -1.92 8.55 -16.60
C PRO A 103 -0.96 8.89 -17.76
N MET A 104 -1.17 10.06 -18.38
CA MET A 104 -0.32 10.55 -19.47
C MET A 104 0.92 11.27 -18.93
N PHE A 105 2.06 11.04 -19.58
CA PHE A 105 3.34 11.71 -19.31
C PHE A 105 3.86 12.42 -20.57
N LEU A 106 4.85 13.30 -20.42
CA LEU A 106 5.47 14.03 -21.52
C LEU A 106 6.98 14.18 -21.30
N VAL A 107 7.79 13.86 -22.31
CA VAL A 107 9.25 14.13 -22.26
C VAL A 107 9.45 15.64 -22.11
N GLY A 108 10.22 16.05 -21.10
CA GLY A 108 10.47 17.46 -20.79
C GLY A 108 9.50 18.10 -19.80
N GLY A 109 8.52 17.36 -19.25
CA GLY A 109 7.66 17.88 -18.18
C GLY A 109 6.35 17.10 -18.00
N THR A 110 5.24 17.83 -17.94
CA THR A 110 3.89 17.27 -17.81
C THR A 110 2.98 17.83 -18.92
N PRO A 111 2.02 17.05 -19.44
CA PRO A 111 1.13 17.52 -20.51
C PRO A 111 0.06 18.52 -20.01
N ASN A 112 -0.04 18.78 -18.71
CA ASN A 112 -1.10 19.61 -18.11
C ASN A 112 -0.61 21.02 -17.80
N PRO A 113 -1.01 22.04 -18.59
CA PRO A 113 -0.64 23.42 -18.31
C PRO A 113 -1.31 23.92 -17.02
N ILE A 114 -0.64 24.85 -16.33
CA ILE A 114 -1.17 25.55 -15.16
C ILE A 114 -1.52 26.98 -15.57
N ASP A 115 -2.79 27.35 -15.38
CA ASP A 115 -3.31 28.70 -15.57
C ASP A 115 -4.51 28.87 -14.64
N LEU A 116 -4.40 29.80 -13.70
CA LEU A 116 -5.39 30.01 -12.64
C LEU A 116 -6.69 30.65 -13.15
N GLU A 117 -6.63 31.33 -14.30
CA GLU A 117 -7.75 32.07 -14.91
C GLU A 117 -8.41 31.29 -16.05
N SER A 118 -7.87 30.13 -16.42
CA SER A 118 -8.39 29.28 -17.49
C SER A 118 -9.40 28.24 -16.98
N ASP A 119 -10.42 27.97 -17.79
CA ASP A 119 -11.40 26.89 -17.57
C ASP A 119 -10.87 25.50 -17.99
N SER A 120 -9.80 25.46 -18.80
CA SER A 120 -9.26 24.24 -19.41
C SER A 120 -7.89 23.82 -18.84
N ALA A 121 -7.19 24.68 -18.11
CA ALA A 121 -5.91 24.36 -17.47
C ALA A 121 -6.06 23.85 -16.02
N VAL A 122 -4.96 23.46 -15.38
CA VAL A 122 -4.91 23.29 -13.92
C VAL A 122 -5.07 24.65 -13.25
N ASN A 123 -6.18 24.84 -12.55
CA ASN A 123 -6.57 26.09 -11.90
C ASN A 123 -6.84 25.89 -10.40
N ALA A 124 -7.20 26.96 -9.68
CA ALA A 124 -7.44 26.93 -8.24
C ALA A 124 -8.45 25.86 -7.80
N LYS A 125 -9.50 25.61 -8.59
CA LYS A 125 -10.50 24.57 -8.30
C LYS A 125 -9.88 23.16 -8.36
N LYS A 126 -9.08 22.87 -9.38
CA LYS A 126 -8.39 21.58 -9.53
C LYS A 126 -7.35 21.38 -8.43
N LEU A 127 -6.62 22.43 -8.05
CA LEU A 127 -5.64 22.37 -6.95
C LEU A 127 -6.31 22.17 -5.58
N ALA A 128 -7.46 22.80 -5.32
CA ALA A 128 -8.24 22.56 -4.10
C ALA A 128 -8.76 21.11 -4.01
N LEU A 129 -9.13 20.50 -5.14
CA LEU A 129 -9.47 19.07 -5.20
C LEU A 129 -8.25 18.20 -4.89
N VAL A 130 -7.07 18.53 -5.42
CA VAL A 130 -5.84 17.80 -5.12
C VAL A 130 -5.52 17.86 -3.63
N GLN A 131 -5.62 19.04 -3.00
CA GLN A 131 -5.41 19.20 -1.56
C GLN A 131 -6.36 18.30 -0.75
N SER A 132 -7.66 18.32 -1.04
CA SER A 132 -8.63 17.51 -0.30
C SER A 132 -8.39 16.01 -0.47
N ILE A 133 -7.92 15.57 -1.64
CA ILE A 133 -7.51 14.19 -1.87
C ILE A 133 -6.28 13.83 -1.03
N ILE A 134 -5.27 14.70 -0.96
CA ILE A 134 -4.08 14.47 -0.13
C ILE A 134 -4.45 14.36 1.35
N ASP A 135 -5.36 15.22 1.84
CA ASP A 135 -5.83 15.16 3.22
C ASP A 135 -6.59 13.84 3.51
N GLN A 136 -7.38 13.36 2.55
CA GLN A 136 -8.03 12.05 2.62
C GLN A 136 -7.02 10.90 2.61
N MET A 137 -5.97 11.00 1.79
CA MET A 137 -4.90 9.99 1.75
C MET A 137 -4.22 9.88 3.12
N ARG A 138 -3.78 11.02 3.67
CA ARG A 138 -3.12 11.09 4.98
C ARG A 138 -4.02 10.56 6.09
N THR A 139 -5.26 11.03 6.15
CA THR A 139 -6.21 10.62 7.19
C THR A 139 -6.41 9.10 7.18
N PHE A 140 -6.61 8.50 6.01
CA PHE A 140 -6.84 7.06 5.92
C PHE A 140 -5.59 6.24 6.24
N VAL A 141 -4.41 6.67 5.79
CA VAL A 141 -3.15 6.02 6.13
C VAL A 141 -2.89 6.06 7.64
N ASP A 142 -3.00 7.25 8.24
CA ASP A 142 -2.68 7.49 9.64
C ASP A 142 -3.70 6.86 10.60
N GLN A 143 -4.98 6.80 10.21
CA GLN A 143 -6.07 6.37 11.11
C GLN A 143 -6.62 4.98 10.79
N VAL A 144 -6.30 4.39 9.64
CA VAL A 144 -6.78 3.04 9.29
C VAL A 144 -5.61 2.12 9.00
N TYR A 145 -4.81 2.42 7.98
CA TYR A 145 -3.79 1.48 7.51
C TYR A 145 -2.68 1.21 8.53
N VAL A 146 -2.08 2.26 9.11
CA VAL A 146 -1.00 2.10 10.09
C VAL A 146 -1.49 1.45 11.39
N PRO A 147 -2.60 1.89 12.03
CA PRO A 147 -3.13 1.22 13.22
C PRO A 147 -3.47 -0.25 13.00
N ASP A 148 -4.11 -0.59 11.88
CA ASP A 148 -4.43 -1.98 11.55
C ASP A 148 -3.15 -2.82 11.37
N THR A 149 -2.14 -2.27 10.69
CA THR A 149 -0.86 -2.95 10.49
C THR A 149 -0.21 -3.29 11.83
N LEU A 150 -0.16 -2.32 12.76
CA LEU A 150 0.40 -2.52 14.10
C LEU A 150 -0.43 -3.51 14.92
N ALA A 151 -1.76 -3.41 14.88
CA ALA A 151 -2.64 -4.31 15.59
C ALA A 151 -2.47 -5.75 15.10
N VAL A 152 -2.54 -5.98 13.79
CA VAL A 152 -2.34 -7.29 13.18
C VAL A 152 -0.95 -7.83 13.52
N ALA A 153 0.10 -7.02 13.35
CA ALA A 153 1.47 -7.43 13.67
C ALA A 153 1.63 -7.92 15.13
N GLY A 154 0.92 -7.30 16.08
CA GLY A 154 0.91 -7.72 17.48
C GLY A 154 0.37 -9.13 17.74
N PHE A 155 -0.47 -9.68 16.85
CA PHE A 155 -0.98 -11.06 16.95
C PHE A 155 -0.09 -12.10 16.25
N TYR A 156 0.93 -11.66 15.51
CA TYR A 156 1.79 -12.52 14.69
C TYR A 156 3.30 -12.29 14.96
N PRO A 157 3.77 -12.19 16.22
CA PRO A 157 5.17 -11.90 16.51
C PRO A 157 6.12 -12.99 15.96
N GLU A 158 5.68 -14.23 15.85
CA GLU A 158 6.47 -15.35 15.31
C GLU A 158 6.79 -15.20 13.81
N TRP A 159 6.09 -14.31 13.11
CA TRP A 159 6.34 -14.03 11.70
C TRP A 159 7.52 -13.08 11.48
N PHE A 160 7.97 -12.35 12.50
CA PHE A 160 9.15 -11.48 12.40
C PHE A 160 10.46 -12.26 12.29
N GLU A 161 10.44 -13.57 12.58
CA GLU A 161 11.63 -14.42 12.58
C GLU A 161 11.81 -15.22 11.27
N ARG A 162 10.96 -15.00 10.26
CA ARG A 162 10.96 -15.77 9.01
C ARG A 162 10.63 -14.91 7.80
N GLY A 163 11.03 -15.37 6.61
CA GLY A 163 10.69 -14.72 5.33
C GLY A 163 11.74 -13.75 4.79
N GLU A 164 12.79 -13.45 5.56
CA GLU A 164 14.01 -12.77 5.06
C GLU A 164 15.13 -13.81 4.91
N GLY A 165 15.68 -13.96 3.71
CA GLY A 165 16.62 -15.05 3.36
C GLY A 165 17.88 -14.63 2.62
N LEU A 166 18.14 -13.33 2.46
CA LEU A 166 19.27 -12.79 1.71
C LEU A 166 20.21 -11.97 2.60
N GLY A 167 19.65 -11.05 3.38
CA GLY A 167 20.38 -10.04 4.14
C GLY A 167 20.84 -8.83 3.32
N ASN A 168 20.50 -8.75 2.03
CA ASN A 168 20.91 -7.67 1.15
C ASN A 168 19.71 -6.82 0.73
N PHE A 169 19.88 -5.50 0.67
CA PHE A 169 18.83 -4.53 0.31
C PHE A 169 19.38 -3.55 -0.72
N LEU A 170 18.55 -3.14 -1.68
CA LEU A 170 18.91 -2.22 -2.76
C LEU A 170 17.81 -1.17 -2.94
N VAL A 171 18.22 0.09 -3.05
CA VAL A 171 17.38 1.21 -3.46
C VAL A 171 18.12 1.99 -4.55
N VAL A 172 17.44 2.33 -5.64
CA VAL A 172 18.03 3.10 -6.77
C VAL A 172 17.80 4.61 -6.64
N GLY A 173 17.11 5.03 -5.59
CA GLY A 173 16.76 6.40 -5.26
C GLY A 173 15.46 6.89 -5.93
N ASP A 174 14.79 7.85 -5.30
CA ASP A 174 13.57 8.50 -5.82
C ASP A 174 13.29 9.85 -5.12
N PHE A 175 12.26 10.56 -5.57
CA PHE A 175 11.79 11.87 -5.08
C PHE A 175 12.86 12.98 -5.13
N PRO A 176 13.42 13.25 -6.32
CA PRO A 176 14.52 14.21 -6.51
C PRO A 176 14.15 15.68 -6.31
N SER A 177 12.87 15.97 -6.04
CA SER A 177 12.34 17.32 -5.83
C SER A 177 11.47 17.45 -4.57
N ALA A 178 11.47 16.45 -3.69
CA ALA A 178 10.65 16.48 -2.49
C ALA A 178 11.22 17.38 -1.39
N GLU A 179 12.55 17.58 -1.36
CA GLU A 179 13.20 18.47 -0.42
C GLU A 179 13.80 19.70 -1.11
N ALA A 180 13.76 20.84 -0.42
CA ALA A 180 14.39 22.06 -0.90
C ALA A 180 15.91 21.89 -0.88
N GLY A 181 16.56 22.00 -2.04
CA GLY A 181 18.00 21.84 -2.18
C GLY A 181 18.44 20.52 -2.83
N SER A 182 17.52 19.58 -3.06
CA SER A 182 17.79 18.39 -3.90
C SER A 182 18.10 18.80 -5.34
N ASP A 183 19.07 18.14 -5.96
CA ASP A 183 19.42 18.27 -7.38
C ASP A 183 19.06 16.98 -8.13
N LEU A 184 18.28 17.12 -9.20
CA LEU A 184 17.94 16.03 -10.13
C LEU A 184 19.15 15.28 -10.67
N ARG A 185 20.33 15.92 -10.71
CA ARG A 185 21.59 15.35 -11.19
C ARG A 185 22.48 14.79 -10.09
N ASP A 186 22.13 14.98 -8.83
CA ASP A 186 22.83 14.43 -7.67
C ASP A 186 21.91 13.47 -6.90
N PRO A 187 21.93 12.16 -7.22
CA PRO A 187 21.08 11.17 -6.57
C PRO A 187 21.21 11.09 -5.05
N MET A 188 22.37 11.45 -4.49
CA MET A 188 22.58 11.43 -3.04
C MET A 188 21.85 12.57 -2.32
N SER A 189 21.43 13.60 -3.06
CA SER A 189 20.64 14.72 -2.53
C SER A 189 19.13 14.48 -2.57
N TRP A 190 18.67 13.36 -3.14
CA TRP A 190 17.24 13.04 -3.23
C TRP A 190 16.67 12.65 -1.87
N TRP A 191 15.35 12.77 -1.72
CA TRP A 191 14.70 12.41 -0.45
C TRP A 191 14.87 10.92 -0.12
N ILE A 192 14.87 10.06 -1.15
CA ILE A 192 15.31 8.67 -1.05
C ILE A 192 16.61 8.55 -1.85
N PRO A 193 17.78 8.48 -1.20
CA PRO A 193 19.05 8.32 -1.90
C PRO A 193 19.24 6.86 -2.38
N PRO A 194 20.01 6.63 -3.47
CA PRO A 194 20.40 5.28 -3.86
C PRO A 194 21.38 4.67 -2.85
N GLY A 195 21.38 3.35 -2.76
CA GLY A 195 22.35 2.61 -1.95
C GLY A 195 22.04 1.12 -1.86
N ALA A 196 23.07 0.34 -1.52
CA ALA A 196 22.95 -1.07 -1.24
C ALA A 196 23.49 -1.40 0.17
N ILE A 197 22.75 -2.23 0.91
CA ILE A 197 23.19 -2.82 2.18
C ILE A 197 23.47 -4.29 1.92
N LEU A 198 24.63 -4.78 2.34
CA LEU A 198 25.02 -6.18 2.20
C LEU A 198 25.17 -6.85 3.57
N GLY A 199 24.70 -8.10 3.68
CA GLY A 199 24.86 -8.91 4.90
C GLY A 199 24.22 -8.32 6.15
N ARG A 200 23.17 -7.50 6.01
CA ARG A 200 22.52 -6.73 7.07
C ARG A 200 23.46 -5.73 7.78
N ASN A 201 24.58 -5.37 7.16
CA ASN A 201 25.50 -4.38 7.71
C ASN A 201 24.94 -2.97 7.56
N LEU A 202 24.39 -2.41 8.63
CA LEU A 202 23.84 -1.04 8.63
C LEU A 202 24.93 0.04 8.79
N ASP A 203 26.16 -0.35 9.11
CA ASP A 203 27.28 0.58 9.26
C ASP A 203 27.91 0.95 7.91
N GLU A 204 27.53 0.25 6.83
CA GLU A 204 28.05 0.45 5.49
C GLU A 204 26.91 0.49 4.47
N VAL A 205 26.84 1.60 3.74
CA VAL A 205 25.96 1.75 2.57
C VAL A 205 26.87 1.81 1.36
N HIS A 206 26.77 0.81 0.49
CA HIS A 206 27.50 0.77 -0.77
C HIS A 206 26.83 1.70 -1.78
N GLU A 207 27.65 2.44 -2.53
CA GLU A 207 27.19 3.23 -3.67
C GLU A 207 26.63 2.31 -4.77
N VAL A 208 25.70 2.84 -5.56
CA VAL A 208 25.06 2.12 -6.67
C VAL A 208 25.21 2.98 -7.93
N ASP A 209 25.94 2.46 -8.92
CA ASP A 209 26.10 3.08 -10.23
C ASP A 209 25.32 2.29 -11.31
N LEU A 210 24.18 2.86 -11.71
CA LEU A 210 23.34 2.31 -12.77
C LEU A 210 24.01 2.27 -14.15
N ARG A 211 25.17 2.91 -14.32
CA ARG A 211 25.93 2.93 -15.57
C ARG A 211 27.15 2.01 -15.55
N ALA A 212 27.46 1.40 -14.42
CA ALA A 212 28.54 0.43 -14.32
C ALA A 212 28.06 -0.94 -14.78
N ASP A 213 28.56 -1.42 -15.94
CA ASP A 213 28.21 -2.72 -16.52
C ASP A 213 28.47 -3.91 -15.57
N SER A 214 29.33 -3.73 -14.55
CA SER A 214 29.68 -4.74 -13.56
C SER A 214 28.77 -4.80 -12.33
N GLU A 215 27.79 -3.90 -12.20
CA GLU A 215 26.93 -3.85 -11.01
C GLU A 215 25.56 -4.50 -11.24
N ILE A 216 24.69 -3.88 -12.03
CA ILE A 216 23.32 -4.38 -12.26
C ILE A 216 23.30 -5.25 -13.51
N GLN A 217 23.11 -6.55 -13.31
CA GLN A 217 23.08 -7.55 -14.38
C GLN A 217 21.83 -8.44 -14.24
N GLU A 218 21.33 -8.92 -15.38
CA GLU A 218 20.24 -9.88 -15.45
C GLU A 218 20.77 -11.21 -16.01
N PHE A 219 20.40 -12.33 -15.40
CA PHE A 219 20.80 -13.66 -15.86
C PHE A 219 19.57 -14.47 -16.27
N VAL A 220 19.71 -15.34 -17.28
CA VAL A 220 18.59 -16.11 -17.86
C VAL A 220 18.75 -17.63 -17.71
N SER A 221 19.65 -18.07 -16.83
CA SER A 221 19.93 -19.48 -16.52
C SER A 221 18.69 -20.28 -16.13
N HIS A 222 17.75 -19.64 -15.44
CA HIS A 222 16.49 -20.22 -14.98
C HIS A 222 15.27 -19.46 -15.50
N SER A 223 15.40 -18.84 -16.68
CA SER A 223 14.36 -18.03 -17.33
C SER A 223 14.15 -18.47 -18.78
N TRP A 224 12.97 -18.20 -19.35
CA TRP A 224 12.64 -18.55 -20.74
C TRP A 224 13.13 -17.49 -21.74
N TYR A 225 14.44 -17.25 -21.73
CA TYR A 225 15.12 -16.36 -22.65
C TYR A 225 16.42 -16.99 -23.14
N GLU A 226 16.96 -16.42 -24.21
CA GLU A 226 18.23 -16.82 -24.80
C GLU A 226 19.11 -15.57 -24.91
N TYR A 227 20.34 -15.70 -24.45
CA TYR A 227 21.41 -14.73 -24.67
C TYR A 227 22.43 -15.33 -25.63
N GLU A 228 22.95 -14.49 -26.53
CA GLU A 228 23.93 -14.91 -27.55
C GLU A 228 25.21 -15.48 -26.91
N GLU A 229 25.61 -14.93 -25.75
CA GLU A 229 26.83 -15.32 -25.04
C GLU A 229 26.67 -16.55 -24.11
N GLY A 230 25.43 -17.04 -23.96
CA GLY A 230 25.06 -18.12 -23.05
C GLY A 230 24.22 -17.65 -21.87
N LYS A 231 23.51 -18.57 -21.20
CA LYS A 231 22.47 -18.23 -20.20
C LYS A 231 22.99 -17.76 -18.84
N ASP A 232 24.26 -18.04 -18.54
CA ASP A 232 24.92 -17.69 -17.28
C ASP A 232 25.85 -16.46 -17.43
N LYS A 233 25.72 -15.74 -18.55
CA LYS A 233 26.55 -14.59 -18.88
C LYS A 233 25.68 -13.38 -19.13
#